data_AF-A0A563C999-F1
#
_entry.id   AF-A0A563C999-F1
#
_cell.length_a   1.000
_cell.length_b   1.000
_cell.length_c   1.000
_cell.angle_alpha   90.00
_cell.angle_beta   90.00
_cell.angle_gamma   90.00
#
_symmetry.space_group_name_H-M   'P 1'
#
loop_
_entity.id
_entity.type
_entity.pdbx_description
1 polymer ?
#
loop_
_entity_poly.entity_id
_entity_poly.type
_entity_poly.pdbx_seq_one_letter_code
_entity_poly.pdbx_strand_id
1 'polypeptide(L)'
;METLHGHTEELPQNSPSDLDIKGQENLAESYKIMAQIEELESKFDHNPDGSEKWQRLISEPIEDQYGQIWMIWENSAASSSIPKDRYQIYKILNDEDEFRYAFIKELEVDRYPGYHKTSYEFFVGPDDGRDETITVFFNNDGEIEYIHCYSYLEERKRLYEKYERAQKKLAEASIINSLTIAA
;
A
#
# COMPACT_ATOMS: atom_id res chain seq x y z
N MET A 1 34.36 50.82 -0.12
CA MET A 1 34.50 51.60 1.13
C MET A 1 33.15 51.53 1.82
N GLU A 2 33.16 51.01 3.05
CA GLU A 2 32.14 51.09 4.14
C GLU A 2 30.76 50.44 3.86
N THR A 3 30.22 49.38 4.50
CA THR A 3 30.14 48.78 5.87
C THR A 3 29.27 49.49 6.92
N LEU A 4 28.51 48.64 7.65
CA LEU A 4 27.67 48.83 8.87
C LEU A 4 26.25 49.36 8.64
N HIS A 5 25.18 48.93 9.33
CA HIS A 5 24.92 48.00 10.45
C HIS A 5 23.39 47.66 10.33
N GLY A 6 22.92 46.43 10.50
CA GLY A 6 22.63 45.85 11.81
C GLY A 6 21.18 46.10 12.25
N HIS A 7 20.27 45.15 11.99
CA HIS A 7 19.25 44.75 12.98
C HIS A 7 18.67 43.38 12.63
N THR A 8 19.09 42.41 13.44
CA THR A 8 18.41 41.14 13.70
C THR A 8 17.10 41.45 14.41
N GLU A 9 15.97 41.33 13.70
CA GLU A 9 14.66 41.18 14.32
C GLU A 9 14.37 39.68 14.43
N GLU A 10 14.81 39.10 15.55
CA GLU A 10 14.27 37.84 16.04
C GLU A 10 12.79 38.05 16.40
N LEU A 11 11.91 37.43 15.64
CA LEU A 11 10.49 37.26 15.98
C LEU A 11 10.17 35.76 16.02
N PRO A 12 9.24 35.38 16.91
CA PRO A 12 9.54 34.46 17.99
C PRO A 12 9.52 33.01 17.54
N GLN A 13 10.45 32.22 18.10
CA GLN A 13 10.32 30.78 18.23
C GLN A 13 9.12 30.47 19.14
N ASN A 14 7.93 30.54 18.58
CA ASN A 14 6.80 29.81 19.12
C ASN A 14 6.91 28.40 18.53
N SER A 15 7.66 27.55 19.22
CA SER A 15 7.53 26.11 19.07
C SER A 15 6.07 25.75 19.32
N PRO A 16 5.32 25.18 18.36
CA PRO A 16 4.18 24.37 18.70
C PRO A 16 4.76 23.01 19.11
N SER A 17 5.35 22.99 20.30
CA SER A 17 5.58 21.79 21.08
C SER A 17 4.22 21.22 21.47
N ASP A 18 3.57 20.55 20.53
CA ASP A 18 2.30 19.82 20.72
C ASP A 18 2.02 18.81 19.59
N LEU A 19 3.05 18.20 18.98
CA LEU A 19 2.89 17.07 18.06
C LEU A 19 3.97 16.00 18.27
N ASP A 20 4.20 15.63 19.53
CA ASP A 20 5.04 14.47 19.88
C ASP A 20 4.17 13.27 20.30
N ILE A 21 3.09 13.02 19.54
CA ILE A 21 2.26 11.79 19.66
C ILE A 21 2.18 11.03 18.32
N LYS A 22 2.64 11.61 17.20
CA LYS A 22 2.63 10.93 15.88
C LYS A 22 3.68 9.80 15.75
N GLY A 23 4.64 9.73 16.68
CA GLY A 23 5.68 8.69 16.71
C GLY A 23 5.31 7.45 17.54
N GLN A 24 4.25 7.53 18.35
CA GLN A 24 3.76 6.40 19.16
C GLN A 24 2.61 5.64 18.50
N GLU A 25 2.05 6.18 17.41
CA GLU A 25 0.75 5.73 16.92
C GLU A 25 0.74 4.25 16.53
N ASN A 26 1.78 3.64 15.95
CA ASN A 26 1.65 2.27 15.43
C ASN A 26 2.66 1.22 15.91
N LEU A 27 3.27 1.36 17.09
CA LEU A 27 4.04 0.25 17.68
C LEU A 27 3.11 -0.93 18.04
N ALA A 28 1.96 -0.63 18.65
CA ALA A 28 0.96 -1.65 19.00
C ALA A 28 0.32 -2.28 17.75
N GLU A 29 0.04 -1.48 16.71
CA GLU A 29 -0.46 -1.98 15.43
C GLU A 29 0.58 -2.85 14.70
N SER A 30 1.85 -2.41 14.68
CA SER A 30 2.96 -3.21 14.15
C SER A 30 3.10 -4.55 14.87
N TYR A 31 3.02 -4.58 16.20
CA TYR A 31 3.05 -5.84 16.95
C TYR A 31 1.86 -6.75 16.62
N LYS A 32 0.66 -6.20 16.43
CA LYS A 32 -0.51 -6.98 16.01
C LYS A 32 -0.33 -7.58 14.62
N ILE A 33 0.18 -6.79 13.66
CA ILE A 33 0.44 -7.26 12.30
C ILE A 33 1.47 -8.39 12.31
N MET A 34 2.58 -8.20 13.05
CA MET A 34 3.61 -9.22 13.20
C MET A 34 3.09 -10.51 13.84
N ALA A 35 2.27 -10.40 14.89
CA ALA A 35 1.65 -11.56 15.52
C ALA A 35 0.75 -12.35 14.56
N GLN A 36 -0.02 -11.66 13.70
CA GLN A 36 -0.83 -12.33 12.69
C GLN A 36 0.02 -12.99 11.61
N ILE A 37 1.12 -12.36 11.20
CA ILE A 37 2.07 -12.96 10.25
C ILE A 37 2.65 -14.25 10.82
N GLU A 38 3.10 -14.24 12.08
CA GLU A 38 3.59 -15.45 12.76
C GLU A 38 2.51 -16.53 12.86
N GLU A 39 1.26 -16.14 13.13
CA GLU A 39 0.13 -17.07 13.17
C GLU A 39 -0.14 -17.69 11.78
N LEU A 40 -0.10 -16.90 10.71
CA LEU A 40 -0.24 -17.38 9.34
C LEU A 40 0.89 -18.35 8.97
N GLU A 41 2.14 -17.96 9.25
CA GLU A 41 3.33 -18.76 8.95
C GLU A 41 3.32 -20.09 9.73
N SER A 42 2.79 -20.11 10.96
CA SER A 42 2.65 -21.35 11.74
C SER A 42 1.72 -22.39 11.10
N LYS A 43 0.83 -21.96 10.21
CA LYS A 43 -0.13 -22.83 9.48
C LYS A 43 0.42 -23.30 8.14
N PHE A 44 1.56 -22.77 7.71
CA PHE A 44 2.17 -23.14 6.44
C PHE A 44 2.66 -24.58 6.47
N ASP A 45 2.46 -25.27 5.35
CA ASP A 45 3.00 -26.60 5.12
C ASP A 45 4.54 -26.55 5.08
N HIS A 46 5.16 -27.63 5.54
CA HIS A 46 6.61 -27.77 5.64
C HIS A 46 7.09 -28.81 4.63
N ASN A 47 8.32 -28.64 4.14
CA ASN A 47 8.99 -29.62 3.30
C ASN A 47 9.37 -30.89 4.11
N PRO A 48 9.64 -32.04 3.46
CA PRO A 48 10.02 -33.27 4.16
C PRO A 48 11.30 -33.17 5.02
N ASP A 49 12.18 -32.23 4.70
CA ASP A 49 13.39 -31.89 5.45
C ASP A 49 13.13 -30.94 6.64
N GLY A 50 11.87 -30.54 6.84
CA GLY A 50 11.43 -29.66 7.91
C GLY A 50 11.58 -28.17 7.61
N SER A 51 12.06 -27.78 6.42
CA SER A 51 12.12 -26.36 6.05
C SER A 51 10.71 -25.81 5.80
N GLU A 52 10.53 -24.50 6.01
CA GLU A 52 9.33 -23.82 5.54
C GLU A 52 9.23 -23.98 4.01
N LYS A 53 8.04 -24.35 3.54
CA LYS A 53 7.76 -24.44 2.11
C LYS A 53 7.48 -23.07 1.50
N TRP A 54 6.94 -22.17 2.32
CA TRP A 54 6.56 -20.82 1.95
C TRP A 54 7.52 -19.85 2.62
N GLN A 55 8.16 -19.01 1.82
CA GLN A 55 9.11 -18.00 2.28
C GLN A 55 8.57 -16.62 1.93
N ARG A 56 8.84 -15.62 2.77
CA ARG A 56 8.46 -14.23 2.47
C ARG A 56 9.16 -13.79 1.19
N LEU A 57 8.38 -13.49 0.15
CA LEU A 57 8.91 -12.87 -1.07
C LEU A 57 9.34 -11.44 -0.77
N ILE A 58 8.54 -10.76 0.05
CA ILE A 58 8.80 -9.41 0.55
C ILE A 58 8.87 -9.52 2.07
N SER A 59 10.01 -9.12 2.65
CA SER A 59 10.31 -9.35 4.06
C SER A 59 9.39 -8.61 5.03
N GLU A 60 8.91 -7.44 4.60
CA GLU A 60 8.11 -6.51 5.40
C GLU A 60 6.71 -6.32 4.78
N PRO A 61 5.69 -6.02 5.60
CA PRO A 61 4.36 -5.68 5.09
C PRO A 61 4.39 -4.44 4.22
N ILE A 62 3.60 -4.46 3.15
CA ILE A 62 3.50 -3.36 2.19
C ILE A 62 2.22 -2.59 2.48
N GLU A 63 2.34 -1.34 2.91
CA GLU A 63 1.20 -0.43 2.99
C GLU A 63 1.00 0.26 1.64
N ASP A 64 -0.20 0.15 1.06
CA ASP A 64 -0.52 0.81 -0.20
C ASP A 64 -1.08 2.24 -0.01
N GLN A 65 -1.30 2.95 -1.12
CA GLN A 65 -1.84 4.32 -1.10
C GLN A 65 -3.28 4.42 -0.59
N TYR A 66 -3.95 3.30 -0.34
CA TYR A 66 -5.27 3.23 0.24
C TYR A 66 -5.20 3.04 1.77
N GLY A 67 -4.08 2.57 2.30
CA GLY A 67 -3.91 2.18 3.70
C GLY A 67 -4.06 0.67 3.93
N GLN A 68 -4.13 -0.13 2.86
CA GLN A 68 -4.25 -1.57 2.96
C GLN A 68 -2.84 -2.16 3.14
N ILE A 69 -2.75 -3.23 3.93
CA ILE A 69 -1.48 -3.88 4.22
C ILE A 69 -1.42 -5.22 3.49
N TRP A 70 -0.36 -5.44 2.73
CA TRP A 70 -0.18 -6.63 1.89
C TRP A 70 1.05 -7.43 2.33
N MET A 71 0.95 -8.74 2.19
CA MET A 71 2.08 -9.67 2.36
C MET A 71 2.06 -10.74 1.27
N ILE A 72 3.25 -11.07 0.78
CA ILE A 72 3.44 -12.04 -0.31
C ILE A 72 4.48 -13.07 0.11
N TRP A 73 4.11 -14.34 -0.02
CA TRP A 73 4.99 -15.48 0.15
C TRP A 73 5.17 -16.22 -1.16
N GLU A 74 6.37 -16.76 -1.36
CA GLU A 74 6.75 -17.60 -2.48
C GLU A 74 7.15 -18.99 -1.97
N ASN A 75 6.74 -20.02 -2.70
CA ASN A 75 7.27 -21.36 -2.62
C ASN A 75 8.23 -21.59 -3.80
N SER A 76 9.51 -21.31 -3.60
CA SER A 76 10.53 -21.39 -4.67
C SER A 76 10.74 -22.83 -5.17
N ALA A 77 10.33 -23.84 -4.41
CA ALA A 77 10.38 -25.24 -4.82
C ALA A 77 9.20 -25.63 -5.73
N ALA A 78 8.17 -24.79 -5.87
CA ALA A 78 7.04 -25.05 -6.74
C ALA A 78 7.45 -25.03 -8.22
N SER A 79 7.45 -26.20 -8.85
CA SER A 79 7.63 -26.35 -10.31
C SER A 79 6.35 -26.07 -11.11
N SER A 80 5.20 -25.92 -10.44
CA SER A 80 3.92 -25.63 -11.07
C SER A 80 3.95 -24.27 -11.78
N SER A 81 3.39 -24.22 -12.99
CA SER A 81 3.15 -22.98 -13.72
C SER A 81 1.89 -22.25 -13.23
N ILE A 82 1.16 -22.83 -12.29
CA ILE A 82 -0.04 -22.25 -11.71
C ILE A 82 0.38 -21.27 -10.60
N PRO A 83 0.06 -19.97 -10.69
CA PRO A 83 0.55 -18.97 -9.74
C PRO A 83 0.21 -19.27 -8.28
N LYS A 84 -1.00 -19.74 -7.98
CA LYS A 84 -1.43 -20.09 -6.61
C LYS A 84 -0.66 -21.25 -5.97
N ASP A 85 0.04 -22.06 -6.75
CA ASP A 85 0.88 -23.14 -6.22
C ASP A 85 2.28 -22.64 -5.83
N ARG A 86 2.68 -21.49 -6.39
CA ARG A 86 3.97 -20.83 -6.14
C ARG A 86 3.86 -19.62 -5.22
N TYR A 87 2.72 -18.95 -5.17
CA TYR A 87 2.56 -17.73 -4.37
C TYR A 87 1.31 -17.77 -3.49
N GLN A 88 1.42 -17.16 -2.33
CA GLN A 88 0.29 -16.80 -1.48
C GLN A 88 0.32 -15.30 -1.20
N ILE A 89 -0.84 -14.67 -1.32
CA ILE A 89 -1.00 -13.23 -1.08
C ILE A 89 -2.09 -13.05 -0.03
N TYR A 90 -1.79 -12.27 0.99
CA TYR A 90 -2.75 -11.89 2.02
C TYR A 90 -2.79 -10.37 2.15
N LYS A 91 -3.95 -9.85 2.54
CA LYS A 91 -4.14 -8.42 2.77
C LYS A 91 -5.02 -8.10 3.97
N ILE A 92 -4.78 -6.97 4.61
CA ILE A 92 -5.66 -6.32 5.58
C ILE A 92 -6.35 -5.15 4.86
N LEU A 93 -7.68 -5.11 4.91
CA LEU A 93 -8.47 -3.99 4.38
C LEU A 93 -8.44 -2.79 5.34
N ASN A 94 -8.60 -1.58 4.81
CA ASN A 94 -8.52 -0.33 5.59
C ASN A 94 -9.44 -0.27 6.83
N ASP A 95 -10.57 -0.98 6.79
CA ASP A 95 -11.59 -1.01 7.83
C ASP A 95 -11.60 -2.33 8.62
N GLU A 96 -10.58 -3.15 8.44
CA GLU A 96 -10.44 -4.46 9.06
C GLU A 96 -9.10 -4.57 9.79
N ASP A 97 -9.03 -5.52 10.74
CA ASP A 97 -7.84 -5.75 11.55
C ASP A 97 -7.14 -7.08 11.22
N GLU A 98 -7.65 -7.87 10.26
CA GLU A 98 -7.23 -9.25 10.02
C GLU A 98 -6.80 -9.51 8.58
N PHE A 99 -5.73 -10.29 8.40
CA PHE A 99 -5.30 -10.75 7.08
C PHE A 99 -6.33 -11.69 6.44
N ARG A 100 -6.66 -11.39 5.18
CA ARG A 100 -7.49 -12.22 4.31
C ARG A 100 -6.71 -12.67 3.09
N TYR A 101 -6.95 -13.91 2.68
CA TYR A 101 -6.36 -14.45 1.46
C TYR A 101 -6.87 -13.69 0.23
N ALA A 102 -5.94 -13.18 -0.57
CA ALA A 102 -6.21 -12.57 -1.86
C ALA A 102 -6.01 -13.61 -2.96
N PHE A 103 -7.10 -14.01 -3.61
CA PHE A 103 -7.05 -15.05 -4.64
C PHE A 103 -6.28 -14.56 -5.87
N ILE A 104 -5.28 -15.33 -6.30
CA ILE A 104 -4.45 -15.03 -7.47
C ILE A 104 -5.14 -15.59 -8.71
N LYS A 105 -5.61 -14.70 -9.57
CA LYS A 105 -6.25 -15.06 -10.84
C LYS A 105 -5.22 -15.32 -11.91
N GLU A 106 -4.24 -14.44 -12.00
CA GLU A 106 -3.20 -14.44 -13.01
C GLU A 106 -1.92 -13.83 -12.46
N LEU A 107 -0.79 -14.26 -13.02
CA LEU A 107 0.51 -13.67 -12.79
C LEU A 107 1.16 -13.46 -14.15
N GLU A 108 1.47 -12.21 -14.45
CA GLU A 108 2.26 -11.83 -15.62
C GLU A 108 3.70 -11.55 -15.16
N VAL A 109 4.66 -12.16 -15.86
CA VAL A 109 6.09 -11.99 -15.58
C VAL A 109 6.77 -11.39 -16.79
N ASP A 110 7.08 -10.11 -16.68
CA ASP A 110 7.71 -9.35 -17.72
C ASP A 110 9.21 -9.21 -17.46
N ARG A 111 9.99 -9.44 -18.51
CA ARG A 111 11.44 -9.20 -18.50
C ARG A 111 11.72 -8.10 -19.50
N TYR A 112 12.50 -7.12 -19.07
CA TYR A 112 12.92 -5.99 -19.88
C TYR A 112 14.43 -6.07 -20.10
N PRO A 113 14.93 -6.82 -21.10
CA PRO A 113 16.36 -7.11 -21.24
C PRO A 113 17.20 -5.85 -21.47
N GLY A 114 16.65 -4.83 -22.16
CA GLY A 114 17.34 -3.57 -22.42
C GLY A 114 17.49 -2.67 -21.19
N TYR A 115 16.66 -2.88 -20.17
CA TYR A 115 16.74 -2.18 -18.89
C TYR A 115 17.25 -3.08 -17.78
N HIS A 116 17.45 -4.36 -18.09
CA HIS A 116 17.79 -5.43 -17.17
C HIS A 116 16.90 -5.45 -15.91
N LYS A 117 15.59 -5.34 -16.13
CA LYS A 117 14.56 -5.36 -15.07
C LYS A 117 13.60 -6.52 -15.27
N THR A 118 13.02 -6.98 -14.17
CA THR A 118 11.92 -7.96 -14.19
C THR A 118 10.76 -7.39 -13.39
N SER A 119 9.53 -7.58 -13.83
CA SER A 119 8.33 -7.25 -13.06
C SER A 119 7.41 -8.44 -12.94
N TYR A 120 6.88 -8.64 -11.73
CA TYR A 120 5.83 -9.60 -11.45
C TYR A 120 4.55 -8.82 -11.21
N GLU A 121 3.54 -9.08 -12.03
CA GLU A 121 2.24 -8.43 -11.93
C GLU A 121 1.20 -9.47 -11.52
N PHE A 122 0.77 -9.39 -10.27
CA PHE A 122 -0.25 -10.25 -9.70
C PHE A 122 -1.61 -9.63 -9.89
N PHE A 123 -2.50 -10.34 -10.58
CA PHE A 123 -3.91 -9.99 -10.67
C PHE A 123 -4.66 -10.75 -9.58
N VAL A 124 -5.10 -10.01 -8.56
CA VAL A 124 -5.72 -10.56 -7.35
C VAL A 124 -7.11 -10.02 -7.13
N GLY A 125 -7.94 -10.78 -6.43
CA GLY A 125 -9.28 -10.32 -6.04
C GLY A 125 -10.28 -11.47 -6.01
N PRO A 126 -11.50 -11.21 -5.53
CA PRO A 126 -12.55 -12.23 -5.50
C PRO A 126 -12.92 -12.70 -6.91
N ASP A 127 -13.34 -13.97 -7.04
CA ASP A 127 -13.70 -14.61 -8.32
C ASP A 127 -14.79 -13.84 -9.11
N ASP A 128 -15.62 -13.04 -8.43
CA ASP A 128 -16.79 -12.35 -8.97
C ASP A 128 -16.51 -11.02 -9.70
N GLY A 129 -15.23 -10.68 -9.86
CA GLY A 129 -14.80 -9.68 -10.84
C GLY A 129 -14.78 -8.25 -10.29
N ARG A 130 -13.60 -7.90 -9.79
CA ARG A 130 -12.96 -6.58 -9.87
C ARG A 130 -11.54 -6.76 -9.38
N ASP A 131 -10.59 -6.56 -10.28
CA ASP A 131 -9.22 -6.99 -10.08
C ASP A 131 -8.41 -5.87 -9.41
N GLU A 132 -7.65 -6.27 -8.42
CA GLU A 132 -6.55 -5.51 -7.84
C GLU A 132 -5.27 -6.03 -8.46
N THR A 133 -4.30 -5.15 -8.61
CA THR A 133 -3.02 -5.48 -9.22
C THR A 133 -1.92 -5.18 -8.24
N ILE A 134 -1.03 -6.13 -8.01
CA ILE A 134 0.22 -5.90 -7.28
C ILE A 134 1.37 -6.07 -8.26
N THR A 135 2.10 -5.01 -8.51
CA THR A 135 3.27 -5.02 -9.39
C THR A 135 4.53 -4.92 -8.54
N VAL A 136 5.38 -5.95 -8.59
CA VAL A 136 6.69 -6.00 -7.92
C VAL A 136 7.78 -5.87 -8.99
N PHE A 137 8.57 -4.81 -8.91
CA PHE A 137 9.71 -4.58 -9.80
C PHE A 137 11.01 -5.03 -9.13
N PHE A 138 11.80 -5.80 -9.86
CA PHE A 138 13.11 -6.27 -9.46
C PHE A 138 14.20 -5.58 -10.29
N ASN A 139 15.27 -5.19 -9.61
CA ASN A 139 16.49 -4.71 -10.22
C ASN A 139 17.33 -5.86 -10.82
N ASN A 140 18.53 -5.51 -11.28
CA ASN A 140 19.51 -6.43 -11.85
C ASN A 140 19.93 -7.58 -10.93
N ASP A 141 20.02 -7.27 -9.65
CA ASP A 141 20.53 -8.19 -8.62
C ASP A 141 19.42 -9.09 -8.08
N GLY A 142 18.19 -8.95 -8.61
CA GLY A 142 17.00 -9.64 -8.13
C GLY A 142 16.43 -9.04 -6.85
N GLU A 143 16.90 -7.86 -6.44
CA GLU A 143 16.35 -7.14 -5.29
C GLU A 143 15.14 -6.33 -5.72
N ILE A 144 14.19 -6.16 -4.80
CA ILE A 144 12.99 -5.37 -5.04
C ILE A 144 13.37 -3.89 -5.15
N GLU A 145 13.05 -3.28 -6.28
CA GLU A 145 13.26 -1.86 -6.55
C GLU A 145 12.02 -1.05 -6.14
N TYR A 146 10.83 -1.55 -6.46
CA TYR A 146 9.57 -0.83 -6.26
C TYR A 146 8.38 -1.79 -6.23
N ILE A 147 7.39 -1.48 -5.41
CA ILE A 147 6.13 -2.21 -5.34
C ILE A 147 4.99 -1.21 -5.53
N HIS A 148 4.02 -1.57 -6.38
CA HIS A 148 2.80 -0.80 -6.58
C HIS A 148 1.57 -1.68 -6.40
N CYS A 149 0.64 -1.27 -5.54
CA CYS A 149 -0.66 -1.91 -5.42
C CYS A 149 -1.71 -0.98 -6.02
N TYR A 150 -2.53 -1.51 -6.92
CA TYR A 150 -3.62 -0.77 -7.55
C TYR A 150 -4.95 -1.46 -7.26
N SER A 151 -5.93 -0.68 -6.81
CA SER A 151 -7.30 -1.15 -6.61
C SER A 151 -8.25 -0.28 -7.40
N TYR A 152 -8.83 -0.85 -8.46
CA TYR A 152 -9.83 -0.15 -9.27
C TYR A 152 -11.04 0.30 -8.44
N LEU A 153 -11.42 -0.50 -7.43
CA LEU A 153 -12.52 -0.18 -6.53
C LEU A 153 -12.25 1.05 -5.68
N GLU A 154 -11.07 1.11 -5.07
CA GLU A 154 -10.68 2.25 -4.24
C GLU A 154 -10.52 3.52 -5.07
N GLU A 155 -9.90 3.45 -6.25
CA GLU A 155 -9.80 4.59 -7.16
C GLU A 155 -11.18 5.12 -7.57
N ARG A 156 -12.08 4.20 -7.93
CA ARG A 156 -13.45 4.56 -8.31
C ARG A 156 -14.20 5.18 -7.14
N LYS A 157 -14.06 4.65 -5.92
CA LYS A 157 -14.67 5.20 -4.71
C LYS A 157 -14.19 6.63 -4.44
N ARG A 158 -12.86 6.84 -4.47
CA ARG A 158 -12.23 8.16 -4.31
C ARG A 158 -12.71 9.16 -5.37
N LEU A 159 -12.86 8.71 -6.61
CA LEU A 159 -13.37 9.53 -7.70
C LEU A 159 -14.82 10.00 -7.43
N TYR A 160 -15.70 9.10 -7.00
CA TYR A 160 -17.08 9.45 -6.66
C TYR A 160 -17.16 10.41 -5.47
N GLU A 161 -16.40 10.18 -4.41
CA GLU A 161 -16.35 11.07 -3.25
C GLU A 161 -15.86 12.47 -3.64
N LYS A 162 -14.84 12.55 -4.49
CA LYS A 162 -14.33 13.83 -5.02
C LYS A 162 -15.39 14.55 -5.83
N TYR A 163 -16.12 13.83 -6.68
CA TYR A 163 -17.22 14.38 -7.47
C TYR A 163 -18.35 14.91 -6.57
N GLU A 164 -18.77 14.15 -5.56
CA GLU A 164 -19.82 14.55 -4.62
C GLU A 164 -19.43 15.81 -3.84
N ARG A 165 -18.19 15.88 -3.32
CA ARG A 165 -17.68 17.08 -2.65
C ARG A 165 -17.67 18.29 -3.58
N ALA A 166 -17.32 18.12 -4.85
CA ALA A 166 -17.33 19.20 -5.84
C ALA A 166 -18.75 19.70 -6.14
N GLN A 167 -19.72 18.79 -6.30
CA GLN A 167 -21.13 19.15 -6.50
C GLN A 167 -21.70 19.92 -5.31
N LYS A 168 -21.40 19.48 -4.08
CA LYS A 168 -21.82 20.18 -2.86
C LYS A 168 -21.28 21.61 -2.80
N LYS A 169 -19.98 21.81 -3.07
CA LYS A 169 -19.37 23.15 -3.10
C LYS A 169 -19.96 24.04 -4.18
N LEU A 170 -20.27 23.49 -5.35
CA LEU A 170 -20.91 24.24 -6.44
C LEU A 170 -22.32 24.69 -6.06
N ALA A 171 -23.10 23.81 -5.42
CA ALA A 171 -24.44 24.14 -4.94
C ALA A 171 -24.41 25.23 -3.85
N GLU A 172 -23.50 25.11 -2.87
CA GLU A 172 -23.30 26.12 -1.82
C GLU A 172 -22.93 27.48 -2.42
N ALA A 173 -22.00 27.52 -3.38
CA ALA A 173 -21.61 28.75 -4.07
C ALA A 173 -22.77 29.37 -4.87
N SER A 174 -23.59 28.54 -5.52
CA SER A 174 -24.78 28.99 -6.24
C SER A 174 -25.80 29.64 -5.31
N ILE A 175 -26.05 29.06 -4.13
CA ILE A 175 -26.97 29.61 -3.12
C ILE A 175 -26.48 30.97 -2.61
N ILE A 176 -25.18 31.08 -2.28
CA ILE A 176 -24.56 32.33 -1.82
C ILE A 176 -24.71 33.43 -2.89
N ASN A 177 -24.45 33.10 -4.16
CA ASN A 177 -24.58 34.07 -5.25
C ASN A 177 -26.04 34.55 -5.42
N SER A 178 -27.02 33.64 -5.36
CA SER A 178 -28.43 34.00 -5.44
C SER A 178 -28.88 34.90 -4.28
N LEU A 179 -28.41 34.64 -3.05
CA LEU A 179 -28.70 35.49 -1.89
C LEU A 179 -28.04 36.87 -1.99
N THR A 180 -26.83 36.94 -2.56
CA THR A 180 -26.09 38.20 -2.73
C THR A 180 -26.75 39.11 -3.77
N ILE A 181 -27.30 38.54 -4.85
CA ILE A 181 -28.02 39.31 -5.90
C ILE A 181 -29.38 39.81 -5.41
N ALA A 182 -30.00 39.13 -4.43
CA ALA A 182 -31.32 39.47 -3.91
C ALA A 182 -31.32 40.52 -2.78
N ALA A 183 -30.14 40.90 -2.26
CA ALA A 183 -29.95 41.89 -1.18
C ALA A 183 -29.53 43.26 -1.74
#